data_AF-A0A0M0BVP0-F1
#
_entry.id   AF-A0A0M0BVP0-F1
#
_cell.length_a   1.000
_cell.length_b   1.000
_cell.length_c   1.000
_cell.angle_alpha   90.00
_cell.angle_beta   90.00
_cell.angle_gamma   90.00
#
_symmetry.space_group_name_H-M   'P 1'
#
loop_
_entity.id
_entity.type
_entity.pdbx_description
1 polymer ?
#
loop_
_entity_poly.entity_id
_entity_poly.type
_entity_poly.pdbx_seq_one_letter_code
_entity_poly.pdbx_strand_id
1 'polypeptide(L)' 'MTTKQEKIETKAIELLKTAPQGMRTSQLINAIKQNLPDIHPKTINGTVWKLPTKKPEEVYKPSRGLFRHVSFRELVL' A
#
# COMPACT_ATOMS: atom_id res chain seq x y z
N MET A 1 9.25 19.44 1.17
CA MET A 1 8.93 18.81 -0.14
C MET A 1 8.64 17.34 0.11
N THR A 2 7.52 16.81 -0.38
CA THR A 2 7.19 15.39 -0.25
C THR A 2 7.90 14.58 -1.34
N THR A 3 8.65 13.56 -0.95
CA THR A 3 9.36 12.66 -1.87
C THR A 3 8.39 11.82 -2.70
N LYS A 4 8.85 11.25 -3.81
CA LYS A 4 8.04 10.31 -4.62
C LYS A 4 7.60 9.11 -3.78
N GLN A 5 8.48 8.62 -2.90
CA GLN A 5 8.20 7.51 -1.99
C GLN A 5 7.07 7.86 -1.01
N GLU A 6 7.14 9.03 -0.37
CA GLU A 6 6.09 9.48 0.54
C GLU A 6 4.74 9.62 -0.18
N LYS A 7 4.72 10.17 -1.40
CA LYS A 7 3.49 10.24 -2.22
C LYS A 7 2.90 8.85 -2.49
N ILE A 8 3.75 7.86 -2.80
CA ILE A 8 3.33 6.47 -3.01
C ILE A 8 2.82 5.86 -1.69
N GLU A 9 3.53 6.05 -0.58
CA GLU A 9 3.15 5.52 0.74
C GLU A 9 1.78 6.06 1.17
N THR A 10 1.57 7.38 1.10
CA THR A 10 0.29 8.03 1.40
C THR A 10 -0.83 7.49 0.51
N LYS A 11 -0.63 7.44 -0.82
CA LYS A 11 -1.67 6.94 -1.73
C LYS A 11 -1.98 5.47 -1.50
N ALA A 12 -0.99 4.64 -1.18
CA ALA A 12 -1.20 3.23 -0.87
C ALA A 12 -2.04 3.06 0.41
N ILE A 13 -1.76 3.84 1.46
CA ILE A 13 -2.52 3.80 2.71
C ILE A 13 -3.98 4.25 2.47
N GLU A 14 -4.20 5.33 1.72
CA GLU A 14 -5.54 5.80 1.35
C GLU A 14 -6.35 4.70 0.63
N LEU A 15 -5.76 4.04 -0.36
CA LEU A 15 -6.39 2.94 -1.09
C LEU A 15 -6.69 1.73 -0.19
N LEU A 16 -5.80 1.43 0.76
CA LEU A 16 -6.02 0.33 1.69
C LEU A 16 -7.08 0.64 2.75
N LYS A 17 -7.28 1.90 3.14
CA LYS A 17 -8.37 2.34 4.03
C LYS A 17 -9.75 2.20 3.38
N THR A 18 -9.84 2.21 2.05
CA THR A 18 -11.11 2.01 1.32
C THR A 18 -11.35 0.56 0.90
N ALA A 19 -10.41 -0.35 1.17
CA ALA A 19 -10.49 -1.77 0.83
C ALA A 19 -10.48 -2.64 2.10
N PRO A 20 -11.64 -2.91 2.73
CA PRO A 20 -11.73 -3.70 3.96
C PRO A 20 -11.08 -5.08 3.85
N GLN A 21 -11.13 -5.72 2.68
CA GLN A 21 -10.51 -7.04 2.43
C GLN A 21 -9.03 -6.96 2.01
N GLY A 22 -8.49 -5.74 1.92
CA GLY A 22 -7.15 -5.48 1.38
C GLY A 22 -7.10 -5.54 -0.14
N MET A 23 -5.88 -5.46 -0.68
CA MET A 23 -5.60 -5.45 -2.10
C MET A 23 -4.45 -6.39 -2.45
N ARG A 24 -4.61 -7.14 -3.55
CA ARG A 24 -3.48 -7.90 -4.12
C ARG A 24 -2.41 -6.96 -4.65
N THR A 25 -1.15 -7.40 -4.65
CA THR A 25 -0.01 -6.60 -5.12
C THR A 25 -0.24 -5.92 -6.46
N SER A 26 -0.76 -6.66 -7.46
CA SER A 26 -1.05 -6.12 -8.80
C SER A 26 -2.14 -5.05 -8.76
N GLN A 27 -3.22 -5.28 -8.01
CA GLN A 27 -4.32 -4.32 -7.84
C GLN A 27 -3.80 -3.02 -7.21
N LEU A 28 -3.02 -3.12 -6.12
CA LEU A 28 -2.49 -1.96 -5.41
C LEU A 28 -1.53 -1.15 -6.30
N ILE A 29 -0.59 -1.83 -6.97
CA ILE A 29 0.35 -1.17 -7.88
C ILE A 29 -0.37 -0.48 -9.04
N ASN A 30 -1.37 -1.13 -9.64
CA ASN A 30 -2.11 -0.57 -10.77
C ASN A 30 -2.93 0.65 -10.34
N ALA A 31 -3.61 0.59 -9.19
CA ALA A 31 -4.34 1.73 -8.65
C ALA A 31 -3.42 2.92 -8.35
N ILE A 32 -2.23 2.67 -7.79
CA ILE A 32 -1.24 3.73 -7.54
C ILE A 32 -0.74 4.34 -8.86
N LYS A 33 -0.43 3.53 -9.88
CA LYS A 33 -0.01 4.02 -11.21
C LYS A 33 -1.07 4.93 -11.84
N GLN A 34 -2.34 4.56 -11.74
CA GLN A 34 -3.45 5.38 -12.25
C GLN A 34 -3.56 6.72 -11.51
N ASN A 35 -3.28 6.76 -10.21
CA ASN A 35 -3.34 7.97 -9.39
C ASN A 35 -2.05 8.82 -9.47
N LEU A 36 -0.91 8.22 -9.80
CA LEU A 36 0.41 8.85 -9.82
C LEU A 36 1.14 8.53 -11.14
N PRO A 37 0.60 8.96 -12.30
CA PRO A 37 1.16 8.61 -13.61
C PRO A 37 2.58 9.14 -13.83
N ASP A 38 2.97 10.23 -13.15
CA ASP A 38 4.29 10.85 -13.26
C ASP A 38 5.40 10.08 -12.50
N ILE A 39 5.04 9.07 -11.71
CA ILE A 39 6.01 8.29 -10.93
C ILE A 39 6.32 6.99 -11.67
N HIS A 40 7.61 6.78 -11.94
CA HIS A 40 8.09 5.62 -12.66
C HIS A 40 7.64 4.30 -11.99
N PRO A 41 7.14 3.30 -12.74
CA PRO A 41 6.65 2.02 -12.19
C PRO A 41 7.62 1.32 -11.24
N LYS A 42 8.93 1.35 -11.53
CA LYS A 42 9.96 0.75 -10.67
C LYS A 42 9.99 1.37 -9.27
N THR A 43 9.76 2.68 -9.16
CA THR A 43 9.70 3.40 -7.88
C THR A 43 8.44 3.02 -7.10
N ILE A 44 7.30 2.88 -7.79
CA ILE A 44 6.05 2.40 -7.20
C ILE A 44 6.25 0.98 -6.65
N ASN A 45 6.71 0.06 -7.48
CA ASN A 45 6.91 -1.35 -7.10
C ASN A 45 7.84 -1.48 -5.89
N GLY A 46 8.99 -0.80 -5.92
CA GLY A 46 9.97 -0.84 -4.83
C GLY A 46 9.43 -0.25 -3.52
N THR A 47 8.68 0.85 -3.60
CA THR A 47 8.08 1.49 -2.41
C THR A 47 6.96 0.64 -1.83
N VAL A 48 6.03 0.15 -2.68
CA VAL A 48 4.91 -0.72 -2.26
C VAL A 48 5.43 -2.00 -1.60
N TRP A 49 6.49 -2.61 -2.14
CA TRP A 49 7.05 -3.83 -1.56
C TRP A 49 7.57 -3.60 -0.12
N LYS A 50 8.19 -2.45 0.14
CA LYS A 50 8.72 -2.03 1.45
C LYS A 50 7.66 -1.47 2.40
N LEU A 51 6.43 -1.23 1.93
CA LEU A 51 5.37 -0.54 2.67
C LEU A 51 5.09 -1.14 4.07
N PRO A 52 4.94 -2.47 4.25
CA PRO A 52 4.65 -3.04 5.58
C PRO A 52 5.84 -2.95 6.54
N THR A 53 7.07 -2.90 6.01
CA THR A 53 8.29 -2.73 6.83
C THR A 53 8.46 -1.27 7.25
N LYS A 54 8.12 -0.32 6.38
CA LYS A 54 8.23 1.12 6.66
C LYS A 54 7.07 1.70 7.46
N LYS A 55 5.88 1.16 7.27
CA LYS A 55 4.62 1.63 7.88
C LYS A 55 3.88 0.46 8.57
N PRO A 56 4.52 -0.27 9.49
CA PRO A 56 3.93 -1.47 10.11
C PRO A 56 2.69 -1.16 10.95
N GLU A 57 2.56 0.07 11.46
CA GLU A 57 1.41 0.54 12.24
C GLU A 57 0.16 0.77 11.37
N GLU A 58 0.34 0.96 10.06
CA GLU A 58 -0.76 1.27 9.12
C GLU A 58 -1.03 0.09 8.17
N VAL A 59 0.00 -0.67 7.78
CA VAL A 59 -0.11 -1.70 6.75
C VAL A 59 0.58 -3.00 7.15
N TYR A 60 -0.13 -4.11 6.97
CA TYR A 60 0.41 -5.46 7.14
C TYR A 60 0.06 -6.36 5.94
N LYS A 61 0.62 -7.57 5.93
CA LYS A 61 0.33 -8.61 4.93
C LYS A 61 -0.33 -9.83 5.58
N PRO A 62 -1.66 -10.00 5.50
CA PRO A 62 -2.33 -11.18 6.04
C PRO A 62 -1.96 -12.48 5.30
N SER A 63 -1.56 -12.39 4.02
CA SER A 63 -1.05 -13.51 3.23
C SER A 63 -0.10 -13.04 2.14
N ARG A 64 0.59 -13.97 1.47
CA ARG A 64 1.53 -13.63 0.38
C ARG A 64 0.82 -12.81 -0.70
N GLY A 65 1.35 -11.61 -0.94
CA GLY A 65 0.88 -10.71 -2.00
C GLY A 65 -0.47 -10.04 -1.72
N LEU A 66 -0.95 -10.07 -0.47
CA LEU A 66 -2.13 -9.33 -0.02
C LEU A 66 -1.69 -8.26 0.98
N PHE A 67 -2.05 -7.01 0.74
CA PHE A 67 -1.81 -5.88 1.64
C PHE A 67 -3.13 -5.46 2.27
N ARG A 68 -3.14 -5.14 3.56
CA ARG A 68 -4.34 -4.72 4.28
C ARG A 68 -3.99 -3.64 5.30
N HIS A 69 -4.92 -2.70 5.49
CA HIS A 69 -4.78 -1.68 6.53
C HIS A 69 -4.98 -2.29 7.92
N VAL A 70 -4.21 -1.85 8.91
CA VAL A 70 -4.26 -2.38 10.29
C VAL A 70 -5.63 -2.15 10.95
N SER A 71 -6.35 -1.10 10.57
CA SER A 71 -7.73 -0.85 11.05
C SER A 71 -8.74 -1.96 10.71
N PHE A 72 -8.43 -2.82 9.73
CA PHE A 72 -9.24 -3.99 9.37
C PHE A 72 -8.67 -5.29 9.90
N ARG A 73 -7.66 -5.23 10.78
CA ARG A 73 -7.13 -6.41 11.46
C ARG A 73 -8.11 -6.83 12.53
N GLU A 74 -8.71 -7.98 12.34
CA GLU A 74 -9.54 -8.61 13.37
C GLU A 74 -8.65 -8.91 14.59
N LEU A 75 -9.07 -8.44 15.76
CA LEU A 75 -8.55 -8.91 17.02
C LEU A 75 -9.08 -10.33 17.21
N VAL A 76 -8.20 -11.32 17.09
CA VAL A 76 -8.51 -12.66 17.60
C VAL A 76 -8.37 -12.54 19.12
N LEU A 77 -9.52 -12.51 19.81
CA LEU A 77 -9.61 -12.64 21.27
C LEU A 77 -9.30 -14.09 21.69
#